data_AF-A0A925DMH7-F1
#
_entry.id   AF-A0A925DMH7-F1
#
_cell.length_a   1.000
_cell.length_b   1.000
_cell.length_c   1.000
_cell.angle_alpha   90.00
_cell.angle_beta   90.00
_cell.angle_gamma   90.00
#
_symmetry.space_group_name_H-M   'P 1'
#
loop_
_entity.id
_entity.type
_entity.pdbx_description
1 polymer ?
#
loop_
_entity_poly.entity_id
_entity_poly.type
_entity_poly.pdbx_seq_one_letter_code
_entity_poly.pdbx_strand_id
1 'polypeptide(L)' 'DVLAGLCGALLAQGWPEWEAALGAVWLHGAAADLLVRDGVGPIGLTAHELMPAIRTLLNRGAGRPA' A
#
# COMPACT_ATOMS: atom_id res chain seq x y z
N ASP A 1 -7.23 -1.23 10.13
CA ASP A 1 -8.15 -0.94 9.02
C ASP A 1 -7.48 -0.91 7.66
N VAL A 2 -6.54 0.01 7.39
CA VAL A 2 -5.89 0.11 6.06
C VAL A 2 -5.18 -1.17 5.63
N LEU A 3 -4.33 -1.75 6.50
CA LEU A 3 -3.62 -3.01 6.18
C LEU A 3 -4.58 -4.18 5.89
N ALA A 4 -5.58 -4.37 6.76
CA ALA A 4 -6.59 -5.41 6.57
C ALA A 4 -7.39 -5.19 5.28
N GLY A 5 -7.71 -3.93 4.96
CA GLY A 5 -8.35 -3.55 3.70
C GLY A 5 -7.51 -3.86 2.47
N LEU A 6 -6.18 -3.65 2.54
CA LEU A 6 -5.26 -4.06 1.48
C LEU A 6 -5.23 -5.57 1.28
N CYS A 7 -5.12 -6.35 2.36
CA CYS A 7 -5.20 -7.81 2.29
C CYS A 7 -6.51 -8.25 1.63
N GLY A 8 -7.64 -7.72 2.10
CA GLY A 8 -8.97 -8.05 1.57
C GLY A 8 -9.12 -7.68 0.09
N ALA A 9 -8.58 -6.54 -0.34
CA ALA A 9 -8.62 -6.11 -1.74
C ALA A 9 -7.77 -6.99 -2.66
N LEU A 10 -6.60 -7.46 -2.20
CA LEU A 10 -5.77 -8.38 -2.97
C LEU A 10 -6.41 -9.78 -3.08
N LEU A 11 -6.95 -10.30 -1.96
CA LEU A 11 -7.71 -11.54 -1.96
C LEU A 11 -8.92 -11.47 -2.89
N ALA A 12 -9.67 -10.35 -2.88
CA ALA A 12 -10.81 -10.13 -3.76
C ALA A 12 -10.43 -10.07 -5.25
N GLN A 13 -9.17 -9.79 -5.57
CA GLN A 13 -8.61 -9.86 -6.92
C GLN A 13 -8.10 -11.27 -7.29
N GLY A 14 -8.24 -12.25 -6.40
CA GLY A 14 -7.85 -13.64 -6.63
C GLY A 14 -6.38 -13.94 -6.34
N TRP A 15 -5.68 -13.07 -5.61
CA TRP A 15 -4.32 -13.37 -5.15
C TRP A 15 -4.33 -14.56 -4.18
N PRO A 16 -3.32 -15.45 -4.23
CA PRO A 16 -3.19 -16.47 -3.20
C PRO A 16 -2.91 -15.84 -1.84
N GLU A 17 -3.34 -16.53 -0.78
CA GLU A 17 -3.48 -15.94 0.57
C GLU A 17 -2.16 -15.42 1.14
N TRP A 18 -1.09 -16.17 0.91
CA TRP A 18 0.25 -15.83 1.37
C TRP A 18 0.77 -14.56 0.67
N GLU A 19 0.68 -14.50 -0.65
CA GLU A 19 1.10 -13.37 -1.47
C GLU A 19 0.24 -12.13 -1.20
N ALA A 20 -1.06 -12.30 -0.94
CA ALA A 20 -1.95 -11.21 -0.55
C ALA A 20 -1.51 -10.61 0.80
N ALA A 21 -1.20 -11.44 1.80
CA ALA A 21 -0.71 -10.97 3.09
C ALA A 21 0.64 -10.25 2.97
N LEU A 22 1.60 -10.84 2.24
CA LEU A 22 2.90 -10.24 2.01
C LEU A 22 2.80 -8.92 1.24
N GLY A 23 2.05 -8.90 0.13
CA GLY A 23 1.87 -7.73 -0.72
C GLY A 23 1.21 -6.57 0.03
N ALA A 24 0.20 -6.86 0.85
CA ALA A 24 -0.48 -5.84 1.66
C ALA A 24 0.44 -5.23 2.73
N VAL A 25 1.20 -6.06 3.46
CA VAL A 25 2.15 -5.59 4.47
C VAL A 25 3.25 -4.75 3.83
N TRP A 26 3.79 -5.22 2.70
CA TRP A 26 4.82 -4.49 1.96
C TRP A 26 4.30 -3.15 1.44
N LEU A 27 3.13 -3.11 0.80
CA LEU A 27 2.53 -1.87 0.29
C LEU A 27 2.25 -0.86 1.41
N HIS A 28 1.77 -1.34 2.55
CA HIS A 28 1.48 -0.49 3.71
C HIS A 28 2.77 0.18 4.24
N GLY A 29 3.83 -0.59 4.43
CA GLY A 29 5.13 -0.08 4.88
C GLY A 29 5.78 0.84 3.85
N ALA A 30 5.83 0.42 2.59
CA ALA A 30 6.42 1.21 1.51
C ALA A 30 5.71 2.56 1.30
N ALA A 31 4.40 2.62 1.53
CA ALA A 31 3.66 3.87 1.49
C ALA A 31 4.01 4.79 2.67
N ALA A 32 4.20 4.25 3.86
CA ALA A 32 4.64 5.03 5.02
C ALA A 32 6.07 5.56 4.81
N ASP A 33 6.98 4.73 4.31
CA ASP A 33 8.35 5.13 3.97
C ASP A 33 8.38 6.24 2.92
N LEU A 34 7.52 6.15 1.90
CA LEU A 34 7.38 7.20 0.89
C LEU A 34 6.96 8.53 1.52
N LEU A 35 5.96 8.52 2.39
CA LEU A 35 5.48 9.73 3.06
C LEU A 35 6.53 10.34 3.99
N VAL A 36 7.23 9.51 4.76
CA VAL A 36 8.33 9.99 5.64
C VAL A 36 9.43 10.63 4.81
N ARG A 37 9.80 10.02 3.68
CA ARG A 37 10.80 10.58 2.77
C ARG A 37 10.34 11.91 2.16
N ASP A 38 9.04 12.07 1.94
CA ASP A 38 8.43 13.29 1.42
C ASP A 38 8.12 14.32 2.54
N GLY A 39 8.57 14.07 3.78
CA GLY A 39 8.49 15.00 4.90
C GLY A 39 7.21 14.92 5.74
N VAL A 40 6.39 13.89 5.54
CA VAL A 40 5.13 13.67 6.27
C VAL A 40 5.33 12.53 7.29
N GLY A 41 5.31 12.85 8.58
CA GLY A 41 5.58 11.92 9.68
C GLY A 41 7.01 12.06 10.23
N PRO A 42 7.58 11.01 10.88
CA PRO A 42 7.03 9.65 11.03
C PRO A 42 5.94 9.53 12.11
N ILE A 43 5.92 10.46 13.07
CA ILE A 43 4.94 10.46 14.15
C ILE A 43 3.65 11.13 13.66
N GLY A 44 2.51 10.49 13.94
CA GLY A 44 1.19 11.06 13.66
C GLY A 44 0.65 10.81 12.26
N LEU A 45 1.32 9.99 11.45
CA LEU A 45 0.80 9.55 10.15
C LEU A 45 -0.60 8.95 10.29
N THR A 46 -1.54 9.51 9.54
CA THR A 46 -2.93 9.07 9.55
C THR A 46 -3.19 8.06 8.43
N ALA A 47 -4.24 7.25 8.61
CA ALA A 47 -4.74 6.37 7.57
C ALA A 47 -5.10 7.13 6.27
N HIS A 48 -5.58 8.38 6.39
CA HIS A 48 -5.99 9.19 5.25
C HIS A 48 -4.80 9.61 4.37
N GLU A 49 -3.66 9.92 4.98
CA GLU A 49 -2.42 10.25 4.25
C GLU A 49 -1.82 9.03 3.56
N LEU A 50 -1.98 7.85 4.17
CA LEU A 50 -1.41 6.61 3.65
C LEU A 50 -2.11 6.11 2.37
N MET A 51 -3.43 6.28 2.26
CA MET A 51 -4.22 5.77 1.14
C MET A 51 -3.77 6.31 -0.24
N PRO A 52 -3.55 7.63 -0.44
CA PRO A 52 -3.00 8.17 -1.69
C PRO A 52 -1.61 7.63 -2.05
N ALA A 53 -0.72 7.45 -1.05
CA ALA A 53 0.61 6.90 -1.27
C ALA A 53 0.55 5.44 -1.73
N ILE A 54 -0.30 4.62 -1.11
CA ILE A 54 -0.57 3.22 -1.52
C ILE A 54 -1.03 3.17 -2.98
N ARG A 55 -2.01 3.99 -3.37
CA ARG A 55 -2.51 4.06 -4.76
C ARG A 55 -1.39 4.40 -5.75
N THR A 56 -0.53 5.34 -5.38
CA THR A 56 0.61 5.74 -6.21
C THR A 56 1.56 4.56 -6.45
N LEU A 57 1.90 3.81 -5.40
CA LEU A 57 2.78 2.64 -5.51
C LEU A 57 2.16 1.52 -6.37
N LEU A 58 0.87 1.21 -6.17
CA LEU A 58 0.15 0.22 -6.98
C LEU A 58 0.19 0.56 -8.47
N ASN A 59 -0.08 1.82 -8.82
CA ASN A 59 -0.12 2.26 -10.22
C ASN A 59 1.27 2.33 -10.87
N ARG A 60 2.35 2.48 -10.09
CA ARG A 60 3.72 2.36 -10.61
C ARG A 60 4.04 0.94 -11.08
N GLY A 61 3.49 -0.08 -10.41
CA GLY A 61 3.67 -1.50 -10.77
C GLY A 61 2.67 -2.00 -11.82
N ALA A 62 1.50 -1.36 -11.95
CA ALA A 62 0.47 -1.73 -12.93
C ALA A 62 0.73 -1.22 -14.36
N GLY A 63 1.80 -0.43 -14.56
CA GLY A 63 2.19 0.07 -15.88
C GLY A 63 2.76 -1.03 -16.77
N ARG A 64 1.94 -1.58 -17.67
CA ARG A 64 2.47 -2.08 -18.95
C ARG A 64 3.15 -0.89 -19.65
N PRO A 65 4.40 -1.01 -20.17
CA PRO A 65 4.85 -0.07 -21.18
C PRO A 65 3.91 -0.20 -22.40
N ALA A 66 3.58 0.94 -23.00
CA ALA A 66 3.02 1.00 -24.34
C ALA A 66 4.02 0.42 -25.35
#